data_AF-A0A672Q1C7-F1
#
_entry.id   AF-A0A672Q1C7-F1
#
_cell.length_a   1.000
_cell.length_b   1.000
_cell.length_c   1.000
_cell.angle_alpha   90.00
_cell.angle_beta   90.00
_cell.angle_gamma   90.00
#
_symmetry.space_group_name_H-M   'P 1'
#
loop_
_entity.id
_entity.type
_entity.pdbx_description
1 polymer ?
#
loop_
_entity_poly.entity_id
_entity_poly.type
_entity_poly.pdbx_seq_one_letter_code
_entity_poly.pdbx_strand_id
1 'polypeptide(L)'
;DDTVDQPLHVSEFEGESVTLDCKYTTASPSQELFWYIQRTDESPKLVLQRNSYGGGINGTEFQERFYSEVKPSKSVPLIIQRLRVPDSALYYCALRCIS
;
A
#
# COMPACT_ATOMS: atom_id res chain seq x y z
N ASP A 1 -14.28 -5.45 14.88
CA ASP A 1 -13.05 -4.66 15.07
C ASP A 1 -12.43 -4.33 13.73
N ASP A 2 -11.74 -3.19 13.69
CA ASP A 2 -11.02 -2.77 12.50
C ASP A 2 -9.73 -3.59 12.37
N THR A 3 -9.49 -4.17 11.20
CA THR A 3 -8.33 -5.05 10.97
C THR A 3 -7.71 -4.79 9.60
N VAL A 4 -6.41 -5.09 9.51
CA VAL A 4 -5.65 -5.13 8.26
C VAL A 4 -4.96 -6.49 8.16
N ASP A 5 -5.03 -7.09 6.98
CA ASP A 5 -4.42 -8.36 6.62
C ASP A 5 -3.57 -8.19 5.36
N GLN A 6 -2.29 -8.55 5.45
CA GLN A 6 -1.31 -8.44 4.37
C GLN A 6 -0.34 -9.63 4.45
N PRO A 7 0.24 -10.07 3.31
CA PRO A 7 1.20 -11.17 3.32
C PRO A 7 2.47 -10.80 4.09
N LEU A 8 3.04 -11.78 4.80
CA LEU A 8 4.29 -11.61 5.56
C LEU A 8 5.50 -11.41 4.62
N HIS A 9 5.50 -12.09 3.48
CA HIS A 9 6.59 -12.08 2.53
C HIS A 9 6.06 -12.25 1.11
N VAL A 10 6.61 -11.46 0.19
CA VAL A 10 6.38 -11.55 -1.25
C VAL A 10 7.73 -11.33 -1.92
N SER A 11 8.04 -12.14 -2.92
CA SER A 11 9.27 -12.06 -3.70
C SER A 11 8.95 -12.15 -5.18
N GLU A 12 9.62 -11.35 -5.98
CA GLU A 12 9.46 -11.36 -7.44
C GLU A 12 10.78 -10.94 -8.11
N PHE A 13 10.92 -11.21 -9.41
CA PHE A 13 12.15 -10.90 -10.14
C PHE A 13 12.30 -9.41 -10.48
N GLU A 14 13.54 -8.95 -10.61
CA GLU A 14 13.83 -7.59 -11.09
C GLU A 14 13.25 -7.37 -12.50
N GLY A 15 12.67 -6.19 -12.74
CA GLY A 15 11.99 -5.87 -14.01
C GLY A 15 10.53 -6.32 -14.09
N GLU A 16 10.12 -7.30 -13.28
CA GLU A 16 8.73 -7.77 -13.21
C GLU A 16 7.84 -6.83 -12.40
N SER A 17 6.55 -7.15 -12.34
CA SER A 17 5.57 -6.45 -11.51
C SER A 17 5.11 -7.33 -10.35
N VAL A 18 5.03 -6.76 -9.15
CA VAL A 18 4.51 -7.44 -7.96
C VAL A 18 3.25 -6.75 -7.45
N THR A 19 2.35 -7.53 -6.87
CA THR A 19 1.18 -7.04 -6.14
C THR A 19 1.31 -7.41 -4.67
N LEU A 20 1.32 -6.41 -3.80
CA LEU A 20 1.19 -6.59 -2.36
C LEU A 20 -0.27 -6.42 -1.99
N ASP A 21 -0.89 -7.51 -1.53
CA ASP A 21 -2.28 -7.47 -1.10
C ASP A 21 -2.40 -6.79 0.27
N CYS A 22 -3.45 -5.98 0.42
CA CYS A 22 -3.89 -5.48 1.72
C CYS A 22 -5.40 -5.53 1.79
N LYS A 23 -5.93 -6.41 2.62
CA LYS A 23 -7.36 -6.50 2.94
C LYS A 23 -7.63 -5.81 4.26
N TYR A 24 -8.78 -5.18 4.37
CA TYR A 24 -9.16 -4.51 5.60
C TYR A 24 -10.61 -4.80 5.98
N THR A 25 -10.88 -4.84 7.28
CA THR A 25 -12.24 -4.87 7.81
C THR A 25 -12.48 -3.58 8.56
N THR A 26 -13.60 -2.91 8.26
CA THR A 26 -14.08 -1.79 9.05
C THR A 26 -15.58 -1.63 8.90
N ALA A 27 -16.20 -1.06 9.95
CA ALA A 27 -17.58 -0.58 9.96
C ALA A 27 -17.71 0.88 9.54
N SER A 28 -16.60 1.63 9.47
CA SER A 28 -16.62 3.03 9.05
C SER A 28 -17.02 3.15 7.57
N PRO A 29 -17.91 4.10 7.21
CA PRO A 29 -18.20 4.42 5.81
C PRO A 29 -17.08 5.26 5.15
N SER A 30 -16.23 5.88 5.96
CA SER A 30 -15.15 6.76 5.54
C SER A 30 -13.82 6.26 6.08
N GLN A 31 -12.89 5.98 5.19
CA GLN A 31 -11.58 5.48 5.57
C GLN A 31 -10.49 5.99 4.63
N GLU A 32 -9.30 6.11 5.21
CA GLU A 32 -8.06 6.33 4.49
C GLU A 32 -7.16 5.11 4.61
N LEU A 33 -6.60 4.72 3.49
CA LEU A 33 -5.73 3.57 3.33
C LEU A 33 -4.35 4.07 2.92
N PHE A 34 -3.32 3.52 3.54
CA PHE A 34 -1.96 3.96 3.35
C PHE A 34 -1.06 2.78 3.01
N TRP A 35 -0.08 3.05 2.17
CA TRP A 35 1.07 2.20 2.00
C TRP A 35 2.32 2.95 2.42
N TYR A 36 3.12 2.32 3.27
CA TYR A 36 4.44 2.79 3.67
C TYR A 36 5.50 1.79 3.23
N ILE A 37 6.68 2.30 2.92
CA ILE A 37 7.89 1.53 2.70
C ILE A 37 8.89 1.87 3.80
N GLN A 38 9.53 0.86 4.37
CA GLN A 38 10.61 1.01 5.33
C GLN A 38 11.83 0.22 4.83
N ARG A 39 12.83 0.97 4.35
CA ARG A 39 14.15 0.43 4.03
C ARG A 39 14.95 0.22 5.31
N THR A 40 16.00 -0.59 5.23
CA THR A 40 16.92 -0.82 6.35
C THR A 40 17.41 0.50 6.93
N ASP A 41 17.32 0.64 8.25
CA ASP A 41 17.73 1.82 9.02
C ASP A 41 17.01 3.14 8.68
N GLU A 42 15.92 3.10 7.91
CA GLU A 42 15.07 4.26 7.63
C GLU A 42 13.77 4.22 8.45
N SER A 43 13.20 5.40 8.72
CA SER A 43 11.81 5.51 9.19
C SER A 43 10.84 5.20 8.03
N PRO A 44 9.64 4.67 8.30
CA PRO A 44 8.64 4.44 7.26
C PRO A 44 8.33 5.71 6.46
N LYS A 45 8.40 5.61 5.13
CA LYS A 45 8.07 6.68 4.18
C LYS A 45 6.76 6.38 3.49
N LEU A 46 5.94 7.41 3.27
CA LEU A 46 4.66 7.26 2.59
C LEU A 46 4.89 6.95 1.10
N VAL A 47 4.41 5.79 0.67
CA VAL A 47 4.35 5.43 -0.76
C VAL A 47 3.15 6.11 -1.40
N LEU A 48 1.97 5.93 -0.79
CA LEU A 48 0.73 6.53 -1.25
C LEU A 48 -0.36 6.46 -0.18
N GLN A 49 -1.37 7.30 -0.35
CA GLN A 49 -2.62 7.30 0.41
C GLN A 49 -3.80 7.26 -0.57
N ARG A 50 -4.83 6.50 -0.23
CA ARG A 50 -6.11 6.44 -0.96
C ARG A 50 -7.26 6.60 0.01
N ASN A 51 -8.26 7.38 -0.35
CA ASN A 51 -9.52 7.42 0.37
C ASN A 51 -10.57 6.52 -0.30
N SER A 52 -11.62 6.20 0.43
CA SER A 52 -12.73 5.37 -0.05
C SER A 52 -13.58 6.01 -1.16
N TYR A 53 -13.35 7.29 -1.47
CA TYR A 53 -14.10 8.06 -2.47
C TYR A 53 -13.33 8.23 -3.80
N GLY A 54 -12.22 7.51 -3.98
CA GLY A 54 -11.43 7.53 -5.23
C GLY A 54 -10.38 8.64 -5.31
N GLY A 55 -10.18 9.43 -4.24
CA GLY A 55 -9.10 10.40 -4.13
C GLY A 55 -7.86 9.84 -3.44
N GLY A 56 -6.78 10.61 -3.45
CA GLY A 56 -5.57 10.29 -2.71
C GLY A 56 -4.34 11.06 -3.16
N ILE A 57 -3.19 10.73 -2.56
CA ILE A 57 -1.88 11.30 -2.90
C ILE A 57 -0.85 10.20 -3.10
N ASN A 58 0.16 10.47 -3.92
CA ASN A 58 1.35 9.65 -4.01
C ASN A 58 2.50 10.35 -3.29
N GLY A 59 3.37 9.58 -2.65
CA GLY A 59 4.65 10.06 -2.14
C GLY A 59 5.51 10.58 -3.29
N THR A 60 6.39 11.53 -2.99
CA THR A 60 7.20 12.26 -3.98
C THR A 60 8.14 11.34 -4.76
N GLU A 61 8.57 10.22 -4.17
CA GLU A 61 9.54 9.29 -4.77
C GLU A 61 8.88 8.19 -5.65
N PHE A 62 7.54 8.05 -5.65
CA PHE A 62 6.88 6.80 -6.05
C PHE A 62 5.87 6.93 -7.21
N GLN A 63 5.78 8.09 -7.86
CA GLN A 63 4.62 8.45 -8.68
C GLN A 63 4.45 7.68 -10.01
N GLU A 64 5.50 7.03 -10.53
CA GLU A 64 5.48 6.43 -11.89
C GLU A 64 5.44 4.90 -11.96
N ARG A 65 5.73 4.21 -10.85
CA ARG A 65 5.82 2.73 -10.83
C ARG A 65 4.92 2.09 -9.77
N PHE A 66 4.46 2.88 -8.82
CA PHE A 66 3.65 2.43 -7.70
C PHE A 66 2.22 2.87 -7.91
N TYR A 67 1.31 1.90 -7.90
CA TYR A 67 -0.09 2.10 -8.16
C TYR A 67 -0.91 1.43 -7.07
N SER A 68 -2.00 2.06 -6.67
CA SER A 68 -2.95 1.48 -5.74
C SER A 68 -4.31 2.11 -5.93
N GLU A 69 -5.34 1.31 -5.73
CA GLU A 69 -6.74 1.70 -5.83
C GLU A 69 -7.54 0.89 -4.81
N VAL A 70 -8.47 1.55 -4.12
CA VAL A 70 -9.40 0.86 -3.22
C VAL A 70 -10.37 0.04 -4.05
N LYS A 71 -10.44 -1.26 -3.77
CA LYS A 71 -11.35 -2.21 -4.43
C LYS A 71 -12.64 -2.40 -3.60
N PRO A 72 -13.77 -2.68 -4.26
CA PRO A 72 -15.04 -2.97 -3.58
C PRO A 72 -14.98 -4.12 -2.57
N SER A 73 -14.03 -5.03 -2.73
CA SER A 73 -13.77 -6.17 -1.85
C SER A 73 -13.08 -5.82 -0.51
N LYS A 74 -13.09 -4.54 -0.12
CA LYS A 74 -12.33 -4.00 1.02
C LYS A 74 -10.85 -4.38 0.95
N SER A 75 -10.25 -4.08 -0.20
CA SER A 75 -8.83 -4.31 -0.47
C SER A 75 -8.20 -3.06 -1.08
N VAL A 76 -6.91 -2.86 -0.84
CA VAL A 76 -6.13 -1.74 -1.36
C VAL A 76 -4.75 -2.27 -1.77
N PRO A 77 -4.65 -3.04 -2.85
CA PRO A 77 -3.38 -3.64 -3.26
C PRO A 77 -2.39 -2.55 -3.68
N LEU A 78 -1.11 -2.76 -3.38
CA LEU A 78 -0.01 -1.98 -3.96
C LEU A 78 0.61 -2.75 -5.10
N ILE A 79 0.52 -2.20 -6.31
CA ILE A 79 1.14 -2.75 -7.51
C ILE A 79 2.42 -1.96 -7.76
N ILE A 80 3.55 -2.66 -7.83
CA ILE A 80 4.86 -2.09 -8.12
C ILE A 80 5.33 -2.67 -9.44
N GLN A 81 5.45 -1.81 -10.46
CA GLN A 81 5.93 -2.21 -11.78
C GLN A 81 7.43 -2.00 -11.92
N ARG A 82 8.04 -2.78 -12.82
CA ARG A 82 9.47 -2.66 -13.17
C ARG A 82 10.32 -2.64 -11.91
N LEU A 83 10.19 -3.69 -11.11
CA LEU A 83 10.87 -3.83 -9.82
C LEU A 83 12.36 -3.58 -9.96
N ARG A 84 12.94 -2.96 -8.93
CA ARG A 84 14.37 -2.68 -8.79
C ARG A 84 14.84 -3.16 -7.43
N VAL A 85 16.13 -3.49 -7.30
CA VAL A 85 16.72 -3.91 -6.02
C VAL A 85 16.40 -2.96 -4.84
N PRO A 86 16.38 -1.61 -4.99
CA PRO A 86 16.01 -0.69 -3.90
C PRO A 86 14.53 -0.73 -3.47
N ASP A 87 13.67 -1.44 -4.22
CA ASP A 87 12.27 -1.69 -3.85
C ASP A 87 12.16 -2.84 -2.83
N SER A 88 13.22 -3.63 -2.62
CA SER A 88 13.28 -4.66 -1.58
C SER A 88 13.33 -4.02 -0.19
N ALA A 89 12.20 -4.07 0.52
CA ALA A 89 12.00 -3.39 1.80
C ALA A 89 10.83 -4.00 2.57
N LEU A 90 10.60 -3.53 3.79
CA LEU A 90 9.36 -3.80 4.52
C LEU A 90 8.26 -2.87 4.02
N TYR A 91 7.08 -3.41 3.78
CA TYR A 91 5.91 -2.63 3.36
C TYR A 91 4.80 -2.77 4.40
N TYR A 92 4.19 -1.64 4.76
CA TYR A 92 3.11 -1.58 5.74
C TYR A 92 1.87 -0.98 5.11
N CYS A 93 0.78 -1.74 5.15
CA CYS A 93 -0.55 -1.22 4.93
C CYS A 93 -1.16 -0.73 6.24
N ALA A 94 -1.80 0.44 6.21
CA ALA A 94 -2.50 0.97 7.38
C ALA A 94 -3.90 1.46 7.00
N LEU A 95 -4.82 1.32 7.95
CA LEU A 95 -6.20 1.77 7.88
C LEU A 95 -6.41 2.88 8.91
N ARG A 96 -7.01 3.99 8.49
CA ARG A 96 -7.52 5.04 9.38
C ARG A 96 -9.00 5.25 9.13
N CYS A 97 -9.83 4.97 10.12
CA CYS A 97 -11.24 5.29 10.10
C CYS A 97 -11.45 6.77 10.42
N ILE A 98 -12.31 7.45 9.65
CA ILE A 98 -12.73 8.81 9.94
C ILE A 98 -14.13 8.71 10.56
N SER A 99 -14.22 9.00 11.86
CA SER A 99 -15.46 9.08 12.64
C SER A 99 -15.99 10.51 12.70
#